data_AF-A0A5J6SRN9-F1
#
_entry.id   AF-A0A5J6SRN9-F1
#
_cell.length_a   1.000
_cell.length_b   1.000
_cell.length_c   1.000
_cell.angle_alpha   90.00
_cell.angle_beta   90.00
_cell.angle_gamma   90.00
#
_symmetry.space_group_name_H-M   'P 1'
#
loop_
_entity.id
_entity.type
_entity.pdbx_description
1 polymer ?
#
loop_
_entity_poly.entity_id
_entity_poly.type
_entity_poly.pdbx_seq_one_letter_code
_entity_poly.pdbx_strand_id
1 'polypeptide(L)'
;MGLFFEKVTRKKSAKPIVILRVLMLIAMSIFLIMTLFNDLNMYFLKYVFVIAGVFSIMDGIESYFHKQSRKVILTEMGVGVVYIILSISIK
;
A
#
# COMPACT_ATOMS: atom_id res chain seq x y z
N MET A 1 10.46 12.11 19.99
CA MET A 1 9.52 12.10 18.85
C MET A 1 10.29 12.28 17.55
N GLY A 2 10.82 11.22 16.94
CA GLY A 2 11.71 11.36 15.78
C GLY A 2 11.95 10.11 14.93
N LEU A 3 11.18 9.04 15.12
CA LEU A 3 11.35 7.79 14.36
C LEU A 3 10.26 7.54 13.30
N PHE A 4 9.21 8.37 13.27
CA PHE A 4 8.08 8.23 12.33
C PHE A 4 7.83 9.47 11.46
N PHE A 5 8.57 10.55 11.69
CA PHE A 5 8.48 11.81 10.92
C PHE A 5 9.86 12.23 10.42
N GLU A 6 10.65 11.29 9.90
CA GLU A 6 11.76 11.69 9.05
C GLU A 6 11.12 12.38 7.84
N LYS A 7 11.34 13.70 7.70
CA LYS A 7 10.83 14.50 6.59
C LYS A 7 11.38 13.87 5.33
N VAL A 8 10.59 12.99 4.73
CA VAL A 8 10.88 12.39 3.44
C VAL A 8 11.05 13.57 2.51
N THR A 9 12.28 13.87 2.14
CA THR A 9 12.55 14.65 0.94
C THR A 9 12.01 13.78 -0.18
N ARG A 10 10.70 13.88 -0.43
CA ARG A 10 10.03 13.22 -1.56
C ARG A 10 10.69 13.83 -2.80
N LYS A 11 11.81 13.25 -3.23
CA LYS A 11 12.27 13.36 -4.61
C LYS A 11 11.06 13.02 -5.44
N LYS A 12 10.73 13.91 -6.39
CA LYS A 12 9.49 13.84 -7.19
C LYS A 12 9.25 12.40 -7.62
N SER A 13 8.22 11.79 -7.04
CA SER A 13 7.72 10.48 -7.47
C SER A 13 7.49 10.53 -8.98
N ALA A 14 7.80 9.44 -9.68
CA ALA A 14 7.63 9.42 -11.12
C ALA A 14 6.14 9.64 -11.42
N LYS A 15 5.82 10.61 -12.29
CA LYS A 15 4.43 10.95 -12.67
C LYS A 15 3.52 9.72 -12.94
N PRO A 16 3.96 8.66 -13.64
CA PRO A 16 3.11 7.46 -13.83
C PRO A 16 2.83 6.69 -12.53
N ILE A 17 3.77 6.66 -11.58
CA ILE A 17 3.58 6.00 -10.29
C ILE A 17 2.51 6.75 -9.48
N VAL A 18 2.51 8.08 -9.50
CA VAL A 18 1.48 8.90 -8.83
C VAL A 18 0.10 8.63 -9.42
N ILE A 19 -0.03 8.48 -10.74
CA ILE A 19 -1.31 8.18 -11.40
C ILE A 19 -1.81 6.79 -10.99
N LEU A 20 -0.94 5.77 -11.02
CA LEU A 20 -1.26 4.41 -10.54
C LEU A 20 -1.70 4.43 -9.08
N ARG A 21 -1.02 5.23 -8.24
CA ARG A 21 -1.32 5.41 -6.82
C ARG A 21 -2.75 5.92 -6.62
N VAL A 22 -3.16 6.91 -7.40
CA VAL A 22 -4.51 7.49 -7.34
C VAL A 22 -5.55 6.48 -7.84
N LEU A 23 -5.30 5.78 -8.95
CA LEU A 23 -6.20 4.75 -9.47
C LEU A 23 -6.41 3.61 -8.47
N MET A 24 -5.34 3.14 -7.82
CA MET A 24 -5.43 2.11 -6.78
C MET A 24 -6.22 2.59 -5.55
N LEU A 25 -6.04 3.86 -5.14
CA LEU A 25 -6.82 4.45 -4.04
C LEU A 25 -8.31 4.52 -4.35
N ILE A 26 -8.66 4.89 -5.58
CA ILE A 26 -10.06 4.88 -6.05
C ILE A 26 -10.61 3.45 -5.99
N ALA A 27 -9.87 2.47 -6.51
CA ALA A 27 -10.28 1.07 -6.48
C ALA A 27 -10.47 0.55 -5.03
N MET A 28 -9.53 0.84 -4.12
CA MET A 28 -9.67 0.48 -2.69
C MET A 28 -10.90 1.12 -2.05
N SER A 29 -11.18 2.39 -2.38
CA SER A 29 -12.34 3.10 -1.86
C SER A 29 -13.65 2.45 -2.32
N ILE A 30 -13.73 2.07 -3.61
CA ILE A 30 -14.89 1.36 -4.16
C ILE A 30 -15.08 0.01 -3.45
N PHE A 31 -14.01 -0.78 -3.27
CA PHE A 31 -14.12 -2.07 -2.58
C PHE A 31 -14.49 -1.93 -1.11
N LEU A 32 -13.99 -0.90 -0.41
CA LEU A 32 -14.41 -0.59 0.97
C LEU A 32 -15.89 -0.25 1.04
N ILE A 33 -16.38 0.59 0.12
CA ILE A 33 -17.80 0.94 0.02
C ILE A 33 -18.63 -0.34 -0.24
N MET A 34 -18.24 -1.17 -1.21
CA MET A 34 -18.90 -2.45 -1.48
C MET A 34 -18.91 -3.38 -0.26
N THR A 35 -17.84 -3.39 0.53
CA THR A 35 -17.77 -4.18 1.77
C THR A 35 -18.83 -3.72 2.76
N LEU A 36 -19.02 -2.40 2.94
CA LEU A 36 -20.04 -1.84 3.84
C LEU A 36 -21.47 -2.14 3.37
N PHE A 37 -21.73 -2.10 2.06
CA PHE A 37 -23.05 -2.38 1.50
C PHE A 37 -23.41 -3.87 1.44
N ASN A 38 -22.43 -4.77 1.47
CA ASN A 38 -22.64 -6.22 1.48
C ASN A 38 -22.37 -6.82 2.86
N ASP A 39 -22.90 -6.24 3.93
CA ASP A 39 -22.83 -6.77 5.30
C ASP A 39 -21.40 -7.14 5.78
N LEU A 40 -20.40 -6.33 5.45
CA LEU A 40 -18.99 -6.58 5.77
C LEU A 40 -18.43 -7.87 5.15
N ASN A 41 -18.94 -8.26 3.97
CA ASN A 41 -18.45 -9.43 3.27
C ASN A 41 -16.92 -9.36 3.06
N MET A 42 -16.22 -10.29 3.71
CA MET A 42 -14.76 -10.32 3.77
C MET A 42 -14.10 -10.55 2.41
N TYR A 43 -14.83 -11.05 1.41
CA TYR A 43 -14.34 -11.17 0.04
C TYR A 43 -13.87 -9.82 -0.54
N PHE A 44 -14.62 -8.74 -0.32
CA PHE A 44 -14.23 -7.42 -0.82
C PHE A 44 -13.05 -6.85 -0.03
N LEU A 45 -13.02 -7.10 1.27
CA LEU A 45 -11.92 -6.71 2.15
C LEU A 45 -10.60 -7.40 1.75
N LYS A 46 -10.67 -8.65 1.28
CA LYS A 46 -9.53 -9.38 0.73
C LYS A 46 -8.86 -8.64 -0.42
N TYR A 47 -9.65 -8.11 -1.36
CA TYR A 47 -9.12 -7.32 -2.49
C TYR A 47 -8.49 -6.00 -2.03
N VAL A 48 -9.07 -5.34 -1.03
CA VAL A 48 -8.48 -4.13 -0.41
C VAL A 48 -7.09 -4.44 0.14
N PHE A 49 -6.94 -5.56 0.85
CA PHE A 49 -5.64 -5.98 1.38
C PHE A 49 -4.62 -6.36 0.29
N VAL A 50 -5.05 -7.00 -0.81
CA VAL A 50 -4.15 -7.25 -1.95
C VAL A 50 -3.63 -5.92 -2.52
N ILE A 51 -4.53 -4.97 -2.78
CA ILE A 51 -4.13 -3.67 -3.35
C ILE A 51 -3.22 -2.92 -2.39
N ALA A 52 -3.50 -2.91 -1.09
CA ALA A 52 -2.63 -2.32 -0.07
C ALA A 52 -1.24 -2.97 -0.05
N GLY A 53 -1.16 -4.29 -0.18
CA GLY A 53 0.10 -5.02 -0.26
C GLY A 53 0.93 -4.64 -1.49
N VAL A 54 0.31 -4.64 -2.67
CA VAL A 54 0.94 -4.21 -3.93
C VAL A 54 1.42 -2.77 -3.84
N PHE A 55 0.60 -1.88 -3.26
CA PHE A 55 0.93 -0.47 -3.08
C PHE A 55 2.19 -0.29 -2.22
N SER A 56 2.26 -1.00 -1.10
CA SER A 56 3.40 -0.95 -0.18
C SER A 56 4.69 -1.50 -0.81
N ILE A 57 4.59 -2.55 -1.64
CA ILE A 57 5.73 -3.08 -2.41
C ILE A 57 6.18 -2.05 -3.45
N MET A 58 5.24 -1.42 -4.16
CA MET A 58 5.54 -0.42 -5.18
C MET A 58 6.22 0.81 -4.56
N ASP A 59 5.78 1.23 -3.39
CA ASP A 59 6.45 2.27 -2.58
C ASP A 59 7.86 1.83 -2.17
N GLY A 60 8.03 0.59 -1.70
CA GLY A 60 9.36 0.03 -1.39
C GLY A 60 10.31 0.03 -2.58
N ILE A 61 9.81 -0.29 -3.79
CA ILE A 61 10.59 -0.23 -5.04
C ILE A 61 10.96 1.22 -5.36
N GLU A 62 10.01 2.16 -5.26
CA GLU A 62 10.27 3.59 -5.48
C GLU A 62 11.30 4.15 -4.49
N SER A 63 11.23 3.75 -3.23
CA SER A 63 12.20 4.09 -2.18
C SER A 63 13.59 3.50 -2.46
N TYR A 64 13.65 2.30 -3.03
CA TYR A 64 14.90 1.69 -3.51
C TYR A 64 15.54 2.50 -4.64
N PHE A 65 14.76 2.87 -5.66
CA PHE A 65 15.24 3.71 -6.78
C PHE A 65 15.69 5.11 -6.31
N HIS A 66 15.03 5.67 -5.30
CA HIS A 66 15.39 6.97 -4.74
C HIS A 66 16.58 6.93 -3.76
N LYS A 67 17.21 5.77 -3.55
CA LYS A 67 18.29 5.55 -2.57
C LYS A 67 17.91 6.02 -1.16
N GLN A 68 16.67 5.77 -0.76
CA GLN A 68 16.25 6.01 0.62
C GLN A 68 16.92 5.01 1.59
N SER A 69 16.81 5.28 2.88
CA SER A 69 17.45 4.46 3.90
C SER A 69 16.94 3.01 3.83
N ARG A 70 17.86 2.06 4.03
CA ARG A 70 17.57 0.62 3.94
C ARG A 70 16.44 0.19 4.88
N LYS A 71 16.26 0.90 5.99
CA LYS A 71 15.18 0.69 6.97
C LYS A 71 13.80 1.03 6.40
N VAL A 72 13.66 2.12 5.64
CA VAL A 72 12.39 2.52 5.02
C VAL A 72 11.97 1.49 3.98
N ILE A 73 12.90 1.09 3.11
CA ILE A 73 12.66 0.07 2.08
C ILE A 73 12.21 -1.26 2.70
N LEU A 74 12.90 -1.72 3.76
CA LEU A 74 12.53 -2.97 4.45
C LEU A 74 11.15 -2.87 5.12
N THR A 75 10.82 -1.71 5.69
CA THR A 75 9.53 -1.51 6.36
C THR A 75 8.40 -1.50 5.34
N GLU A 76 8.56 -0.78 4.23
CA GLU A 76 7.56 -0.72 3.15
C GLU A 76 7.35 -2.08 2.49
N MET A 77 8.41 -2.84 2.21
CA MET A 77 8.27 -4.20 1.69
C MET A 77 7.67 -5.15 2.73
N GLY A 78 8.09 -5.06 4.00
CA GLY A 78 7.57 -5.90 5.08
C GLY A 78 6.08 -5.70 5.32
N VAL A 79 5.62 -4.44 5.36
CA VAL A 79 4.21 -4.09 5.47
C VAL A 79 3.43 -4.64 4.27
N GLY A 80 4.00 -4.58 3.06
CA GLY A 80 3.38 -5.16 1.87
C GLY A 80 3.17 -6.67 1.99
N VAL A 81 4.17 -7.39 2.47
CA VAL A 81 4.08 -8.84 2.71
C VAL A 81 3.02 -9.17 3.76
N VAL A 82 2.96 -8.42 4.86
CA VAL A 82 1.93 -8.60 5.90
C VAL A 82 0.52 -8.45 5.32
N TYR A 83 0.28 -7.44 4.49
CA TYR A 83 -1.01 -7.26 3.84
C TYR A 83 -1.40 -8.40 2.91
N ILE A 84 -0.44 -8.97 2.17
CA ILE A 84 -0.71 -10.15 1.32
C ILE A 84 -1.03 -11.38 2.17
N ILE A 85 -0.31 -11.60 3.27
CA ILE A 85 -0.58 -12.72 4.19
C ILE A 85 -1.97 -12.59 4.82
N LEU A 86 -2.35 -11.37 5.24
CA LEU A 86 -3.69 -11.09 5.77
C LEU A 86 -4.77 -11.37 4.72
N SER A 87 -4.54 -10.98 3.47
CA SER A 87 -5.45 -11.27 2.37
C SER A 87 -5.66 -12.77 2.15
N ILE A 88 -4.60 -13.59 2.22
CA ILE A 88 -4.69 -15.05 2.07
C ILE A 88 -5.41 -15.69 3.27
N SER A 89 -5.21 -15.16 4.46
CA SER A 89 -5.80 -15.69 5.70
C SER A 89 -7.31 -15.47 5.79
N ILE A 90 -7.83 -14.46 5.07
CA ILE A 90 -9.26 -14.19 4.95
C ILE A 90 -9.90 -15.26 4.04
N LYS A 91 -10.78 -16.06 4.64
CA LYS A 91 -11.59 -17.10 3.99
C LYS A 91 -12.82 -16.50 3.30
#